data_AF-A0A6P0DP91-F1
#
_entry.id   AF-A0A6P0DP91-F1
#
_cell.length_a   1.000
_cell.length_b   1.000
_cell.length_c   1.000
_cell.angle_alpha   90.00
_cell.angle_beta   90.00
_cell.angle_gamma   90.00
#
_symmetry.space_group_name_H-M   'P 1'
#
loop_
_entity.id
_entity.type
_entity.pdbx_description
1 polymer ?
#
loop_
_entity_poly.entity_id
_entity_poly.type
_entity_poly.pdbx_seq_one_letter_code
_entity_poly.pdbx_strand_id
1 'polypeptide(L)'
;MRIVVRNSPAHGLATLEECEAVALRAWYGNAASSEDEAIALSVIKRSRLMDGWIECDCLPGRYQPLLAPIQQEHTYTLRRLLPKDEDPGRHEERPNHAHACPFHVDKDAAPSRFDRGYHLRPLPKSERSCIDALPAIPDRLADVSASDRIRSVERNDRPSRLGSILWRVLDKAGTNVIPPLQDERDFSLRDQLARLRSAAREFRVLRTWTLNALMSTWAADYRDPDSRWQRLLATSRPDWPETVRRTGFMGLFATSVSTQTIIPASSARKIDILAKVRQPLRGDPTSRGPFLTLLNVDFGDDDDGPARAVQAYAQPVYNGDTLFPVESGFE
;
A
#
# COMPACT_ATOMS: atom_id res chain seq x y z
N MET A 1 -18.44 27.22 -0.41
CA MET A 1 -18.24 25.79 -0.77
C MET A 1 -19.52 25.02 -0.49
N ARG A 2 -19.78 23.89 -1.16
CA ARG A 2 -20.97 23.06 -0.89
C ARG A 2 -20.72 21.57 -1.14
N ILE A 3 -21.48 20.70 -0.48
CA ILE A 3 -21.54 19.27 -0.74
C ILE A 3 -22.53 19.04 -1.88
N VAL A 4 -22.12 18.30 -2.91
CA VAL A 4 -22.92 17.99 -4.11
C VAL A 4 -23.01 16.47 -4.32
N VAL A 5 -24.04 16.04 -5.04
CA VAL A 5 -24.26 14.61 -5.35
C VAL A 5 -23.12 14.07 -6.20
N ARG A 6 -22.59 12.91 -5.81
CA ARG A 6 -21.59 12.18 -6.59
C ARG A 6 -22.09 11.89 -8.01
N ASN A 7 -21.26 12.19 -9.00
CA ASN A 7 -21.58 12.06 -10.44
C ASN A 7 -22.72 12.96 -10.94
N SER A 8 -23.29 13.85 -10.12
CA SER A 8 -24.33 14.79 -10.51
C SER A 8 -24.18 16.12 -9.77
N PRO A 9 -23.09 16.87 -10.01
CA PRO A 9 -22.72 18.05 -9.23
C PRO A 9 -23.71 19.23 -9.35
N ALA A 10 -24.66 19.16 -10.29
CA ALA A 10 -25.76 20.11 -10.39
C ALA A 10 -26.68 20.12 -9.15
N HIS A 11 -26.73 19.01 -8.40
CA HIS A 11 -27.58 18.87 -7.22
C HIS A 11 -26.76 19.06 -5.93
N GLY A 12 -27.09 20.11 -5.17
CA GLY A 12 -26.52 20.36 -3.85
C GLY A 12 -27.18 19.49 -2.78
N LEU A 13 -26.36 18.91 -1.91
CA LEU A 13 -26.79 18.14 -0.73
C LEU A 13 -26.77 18.99 0.54
N ALA A 14 -25.74 19.83 0.70
CA ALA A 14 -25.60 20.73 1.83
C ALA A 14 -24.66 21.89 1.49
N THR A 15 -24.88 23.06 2.08
CA THR A 15 -23.94 24.19 1.98
C THR A 15 -22.97 24.13 3.15
N LEU A 16 -21.68 24.41 2.90
CA LEU A 16 -20.71 24.54 4.00
C LEU A 16 -20.83 25.95 4.59
N GLU A 17 -20.80 26.05 5.91
CA GLU A 17 -20.69 27.32 6.60
C GLU A 17 -19.35 28.00 6.29
N GLU A 18 -19.26 29.31 6.50
CA GLU A 18 -18.05 30.07 6.20
C GLU A 18 -16.86 29.58 7.04
N CYS A 19 -17.09 29.32 8.34
CA CYS A 19 -16.09 28.74 9.24
C CYS A 19 -15.61 27.36 8.77
N GLU A 20 -16.52 26.50 8.29
CA GLU A 20 -16.20 25.18 7.76
C GLU A 20 -15.34 25.27 6.49
N ALA A 21 -15.67 26.20 5.59
CA ALA A 21 -14.92 26.41 4.36
C ALA A 21 -13.53 27.01 4.64
N VAL A 22 -13.41 27.93 5.62
CA VAL A 22 -12.14 28.51 6.05
C VAL A 22 -11.27 27.43 6.71
N ALA A 23 -11.81 26.67 7.67
CA ALA A 23 -11.12 25.59 8.35
C ALA A 23 -10.60 24.53 7.36
N LEU A 24 -11.42 24.14 6.36
CA LEU A 24 -11.02 23.18 5.34
C LEU A 24 -9.85 23.70 4.47
N ARG A 25 -9.86 24.98 4.11
CA ARG A 25 -8.75 25.61 3.36
C ARG A 25 -7.51 25.78 4.23
N ALA A 26 -7.66 26.19 5.48
CA ALA A 26 -6.56 26.35 6.44
C ALA A 26 -5.87 25.00 6.72
N TRP A 27 -6.65 23.92 6.83
CA TRP A 27 -6.13 22.57 7.06
C TRP A 27 -5.30 22.05 5.89
N TYR A 28 -5.73 22.29 4.65
CA TYR A 28 -4.93 21.95 3.45
C TYR A 28 -3.84 22.96 3.10
N GLY A 29 -3.92 24.18 3.64
CA GLY A 29 -2.95 25.25 3.46
C GLY A 29 -1.89 25.34 4.56
N ASN A 30 -1.83 24.36 5.46
CA ASN A 30 -0.90 24.29 6.61
C ASN A 30 -0.97 25.51 7.56
N ALA A 31 -2.17 26.08 7.70
CA ALA A 31 -2.44 27.25 8.54
C ALA A 31 -3.57 26.99 9.56
N ALA A 32 -3.94 25.72 9.78
CA ALA A 32 -5.03 25.33 10.67
C ALA A 32 -4.61 25.31 12.15
N SER A 33 -5.51 25.78 13.01
CA SER A 33 -5.51 25.48 14.45
C SER A 33 -6.05 24.08 14.74
N SER A 34 -5.93 23.62 15.98
CA SER A 34 -6.54 22.34 16.42
C SER A 34 -8.07 22.35 16.31
N GLU A 35 -8.71 23.52 16.43
CA GLU A 35 -10.15 23.69 16.26
C GLU A 35 -10.54 23.60 14.78
N ASP A 36 -9.77 24.23 13.90
CA ASP A 36 -9.96 24.12 12.44
C ASP A 36 -9.83 22.68 11.95
N GLU A 37 -8.90 21.91 12.53
CA GLU A 37 -8.72 20.49 12.18
C GLU A 37 -9.96 19.65 12.52
N ALA A 38 -10.54 19.84 13.72
CA ALA A 38 -11.75 19.14 14.12
C ALA A 38 -12.93 19.47 13.19
N ILE A 39 -13.07 20.76 12.84
CA ILE A 39 -14.10 21.24 11.91
C ILE A 39 -13.89 20.64 10.51
N ALA A 40 -12.67 20.71 9.96
CA ALA A 40 -12.34 20.18 8.65
C ALA A 40 -12.61 18.66 8.56
N LEU A 41 -12.20 17.89 9.58
CA LEU A 41 -12.46 16.44 9.62
C LEU A 41 -13.96 16.12 9.70
N SER A 42 -14.73 16.90 10.46
CA SER A 42 -16.18 16.74 10.56
C SER A 42 -16.88 16.92 9.20
N VAL A 43 -16.45 17.94 8.42
CA VAL A 43 -16.96 18.25 7.09
C VAL A 43 -16.67 17.11 6.11
N ILE A 44 -15.47 16.53 6.16
CA ILE A 44 -15.08 15.43 5.26
C ILE A 44 -15.84 14.15 5.61
N LYS A 45 -15.99 13.85 6.90
CA LYS A 45 -16.83 12.73 7.38
C LYS A 45 -18.27 12.89 6.92
N ARG A 46 -18.86 14.08 7.11
CA ARG A 46 -20.22 14.41 6.67
C ARG A 46 -20.39 14.25 5.16
N SER A 47 -19.46 14.76 4.37
CA SER A 47 -19.47 14.64 2.91
C SER A 47 -19.41 13.18 2.46
N ARG A 48 -18.62 12.35 3.13
CA ARG A 48 -18.55 10.91 2.84
C ARG A 48 -19.85 10.18 3.21
N LEU A 49 -20.41 10.47 4.39
CA LEU A 49 -21.67 9.87 4.84
C LEU A 49 -22.83 10.16 3.87
N MET A 50 -22.80 11.31 3.23
CA MET A 50 -23.80 11.73 2.23
C MET A 50 -23.50 11.21 0.81
N ASP A 51 -22.48 10.35 0.62
CA ASP A 51 -21.93 9.94 -0.69
C ASP A 51 -21.74 11.16 -1.64
N GLY A 52 -21.27 12.27 -1.07
CA GLY A 52 -21.15 13.56 -1.74
C GLY A 52 -19.71 13.94 -2.08
N TRP A 53 -19.57 14.86 -3.02
CA TRP A 53 -18.32 15.56 -3.31
C TRP A 53 -18.39 16.99 -2.76
N ILE A 54 -17.25 17.59 -2.47
CA ILE A 54 -17.17 18.99 -2.06
C ILE A 54 -16.83 19.82 -3.29
N GLU A 55 -17.71 20.75 -3.61
CA GLU A 55 -17.53 21.78 -4.63
C GLU A 55 -16.80 22.98 -4.02
N CYS A 56 -15.63 23.26 -4.56
CA CYS A 56 -14.82 24.42 -4.19
C CYS A 56 -15.29 25.64 -4.98
N ASP A 57 -15.38 26.78 -4.32
CA ASP A 57 -15.81 28.09 -4.84
C ASP A 57 -14.62 28.98 -5.24
N CYS A 58 -13.43 28.39 -5.41
CA CYS A 58 -12.21 29.15 -5.70
C CYS A 58 -12.16 29.75 -7.13
N LEU A 59 -13.07 29.36 -8.02
CA LEU A 59 -13.13 29.87 -9.39
C LEU A 59 -14.47 30.59 -9.66
N PRO A 60 -14.46 31.71 -10.42
CA PRO A 60 -15.67 32.24 -11.00
C PRO A 60 -16.05 31.42 -12.24
N GLY A 61 -17.20 30.74 -12.22
CA GLY A 61 -17.65 29.97 -13.38
C GLY A 61 -18.79 28.99 -13.10
N ARG A 62 -19.34 28.44 -14.20
CA ARG A 62 -20.40 27.41 -14.16
C ARG A 62 -19.88 26.07 -13.67
N TYR A 63 -18.64 25.73 -14.02
CA TYR A 63 -17.98 24.51 -13.56
C TYR A 63 -17.04 24.84 -12.43
N GLN A 64 -17.24 24.15 -11.31
CA GLN A 64 -16.44 24.34 -10.11
C GLN A 64 -15.53 23.13 -9.89
N PRO A 65 -14.32 23.32 -9.34
CA PRO A 65 -13.45 22.23 -8.95
C PRO A 65 -14.08 21.34 -7.87
N LEU A 66 -13.86 20.03 -7.98
CA LEU A 66 -14.49 19.04 -7.11
C LEU A 66 -13.45 18.24 -6.30
N LEU A 67 -13.78 17.99 -5.04
CA LEU A 67 -13.00 17.24 -4.08
C LEU A 67 -13.81 16.05 -3.58
N ALA A 68 -13.30 14.83 -3.77
CA ALA A 68 -13.92 13.61 -3.28
C ALA A 68 -13.35 13.24 -1.90
N PRO A 69 -14.18 13.03 -0.88
CA PRO A 69 -13.73 12.49 0.39
C PRO A 69 -13.27 11.04 0.23
N ILE A 70 -12.01 10.78 0.56
CA ILE A 70 -11.42 9.43 0.58
C ILE A 70 -11.05 9.09 2.00
N GLN A 71 -11.39 7.88 2.39
CA GLN A 71 -10.83 7.25 3.57
C GLN A 71 -9.71 6.34 3.07
N GLN A 72 -8.48 6.71 3.40
CA GLN A 72 -7.34 5.82 3.25
C GLN A 72 -7.04 5.27 4.64
N GLU A 73 -7.20 3.96 4.80
CA GLU A 73 -7.11 3.30 6.11
C GLU A 73 -8.15 3.89 7.08
N HIS A 74 -7.74 4.69 8.07
CA HIS A 74 -8.60 5.37 9.03
C HIS A 74 -8.52 6.91 8.96
N THR A 75 -7.75 7.43 8.01
CA THR A 75 -7.60 8.87 7.79
C THR A 75 -8.54 9.36 6.71
N TYR A 76 -9.20 10.49 6.98
CA TYR A 76 -10.07 11.17 6.04
C TYR A 76 -9.24 12.19 5.26
N THR A 77 -9.21 12.07 3.94
CA THR A 77 -8.51 12.99 3.03
C THR A 77 -9.44 13.40 1.89
N LEU A 78 -9.05 14.43 1.15
CA LEU A 78 -9.74 14.90 -0.04
C LEU A 78 -8.89 14.58 -1.25
N ARG A 79 -9.45 13.78 -2.17
CA ARG A 79 -8.89 13.56 -3.49
C ARG A 79 -9.53 14.51 -4.48
N ARG A 80 -8.70 15.28 -5.17
CA ARG A 80 -9.14 16.08 -6.31
C ARG A 80 -9.62 15.22 -7.45
N LEU A 81 -10.75 15.61 -8.03
CA LEU A 81 -11.29 14.96 -9.21
C LEU A 81 -10.80 15.68 -10.45
N LEU A 82 -9.77 15.12 -11.07
CA LEU A 82 -9.29 15.57 -12.38
C LEU A 82 -10.22 15.09 -13.50
N PRO A 83 -10.20 15.74 -14.68
CA PRO A 83 -10.80 15.16 -15.88
C PRO A 83 -10.31 13.73 -16.09
N LYS A 84 -11.22 12.80 -16.40
CA LYS A 84 -10.82 11.48 -16.90
C LYS A 84 -10.41 11.67 -18.36
N ASP A 85 -9.14 11.49 -18.66
CA ASP A 85 -8.72 11.24 -20.05
C ASP A 85 -9.42 9.95 -20.51
N GLU A 86 -9.93 9.94 -21.75
CA GLU A 86 -10.49 8.78 -22.50
C GLU A 86 -12.01 8.53 -22.52
N ASP A 87 -12.88 9.56 -22.49
CA ASP A 87 -14.25 9.40 -23.02
C ASP A 87 -14.69 10.64 -23.83
N PRO A 88 -14.70 10.58 -25.19
CA PRO A 88 -14.93 11.74 -26.07
C PRO A 88 -16.32 12.38 -25.95
N GLY A 89 -17.27 11.74 -25.27
CA GLY A 89 -18.68 12.12 -25.33
C GLY A 89 -19.32 12.60 -24.03
N ARG A 90 -18.62 12.66 -22.88
CA ARG A 90 -19.36 12.77 -21.60
C ARG A 90 -18.88 13.69 -20.49
N HIS A 91 -17.80 14.44 -20.61
CA HIS A 91 -17.35 15.26 -19.48
C HIS A 91 -16.94 16.67 -19.89
N GLU A 92 -17.88 17.60 -19.74
CA GLU A 92 -17.62 19.04 -19.67
C GLU A 92 -16.46 19.27 -18.68
N GLU A 93 -15.46 20.03 -19.14
CA GLU A 93 -14.14 20.19 -18.55
C GLU A 93 -14.22 20.52 -17.06
N ARG A 94 -13.76 19.61 -16.19
CA ARG A 94 -13.62 19.89 -14.75
C ARG A 94 -12.39 20.78 -14.55
N PRO A 95 -12.53 22.04 -14.14
CA PRO A 95 -11.39 22.93 -14.02
C PRO A 95 -10.54 22.57 -12.80
N ASN A 96 -9.25 22.91 -12.88
CA ASN A 96 -8.36 22.87 -11.72
C ASN A 96 -8.71 24.01 -10.75
N HIS A 97 -8.22 23.97 -9.50
CA HIS A 97 -8.43 25.09 -8.56
C HIS A 97 -7.65 26.34 -8.97
N ALA A 98 -8.07 27.52 -8.51
CA ALA A 98 -7.30 28.77 -8.70
C ALA A 98 -5.89 28.64 -8.12
N HIS A 99 -4.89 29.33 -8.70
CA HIS A 99 -3.49 29.25 -8.24
C HIS A 99 -3.29 29.58 -6.75
N ALA A 100 -4.09 30.48 -6.19
CA ALA A 100 -4.03 30.86 -4.78
C ALA A 100 -4.80 29.90 -3.84
N CYS A 101 -5.49 28.90 -4.38
CA CYS A 101 -6.25 27.94 -3.59
C CYS A 101 -5.32 26.85 -3.04
N PRO A 102 -5.39 26.48 -1.74
CA PRO A 102 -4.60 25.37 -1.18
C PRO A 102 -4.80 24.03 -1.89
N PHE A 103 -5.91 23.88 -2.60
CA PHE A 103 -6.22 22.70 -3.39
C PHE A 103 -5.61 22.74 -4.81
N HIS A 104 -4.88 23.79 -5.20
CA HIS A 104 -4.21 23.89 -6.50
C HIS A 104 -3.11 22.83 -6.67
N VAL A 105 -2.86 22.45 -7.93
CA VAL A 105 -1.74 21.57 -8.32
C VAL A 105 -1.18 22.06 -9.63
N ASP A 106 0.12 22.29 -9.67
CA ASP A 106 0.85 22.50 -10.92
C ASP A 106 0.79 21.22 -11.75
N LYS A 107 0.38 21.31 -13.02
CA LYS A 107 0.22 20.15 -13.91
C LYS A 107 1.49 19.29 -14.00
N ASP A 108 2.66 19.84 -13.66
CA ASP A 108 3.95 19.16 -13.65
C ASP A 108 4.23 18.34 -12.37
N ALA A 109 3.36 18.39 -11.36
CA ALA A 109 3.44 17.59 -10.14
C ALA A 109 2.72 16.23 -10.23
N ALA A 110 2.23 15.85 -11.41
CA ALA A 110 1.72 14.50 -11.64
C ALA A 110 2.89 13.49 -11.56
N PRO A 111 2.79 12.39 -10.79
CA PRO A 111 3.79 11.34 -10.87
C PRO A 111 3.80 10.79 -12.29
N SER A 112 4.96 10.79 -12.93
CA SER A 112 5.20 10.27 -14.28
C SER A 112 4.43 8.96 -14.48
N ARG A 113 3.33 9.06 -15.25
CA ARG A 113 2.48 7.93 -15.64
C ARG A 113 3.33 7.04 -16.54
N PHE A 114 3.57 5.81 -16.07
CA PHE A 114 4.04 4.65 -16.83
C PHE A 114 5.20 4.92 -17.80
N ASP A 115 6.42 4.58 -17.38
CA ASP A 115 7.55 4.44 -18.30
C ASP A 115 7.20 3.31 -19.29
N ARG A 116 6.81 3.69 -20.52
CA ARG A 116 6.57 2.75 -21.64
C ARG A 116 7.87 2.07 -22.08
N GLY A 117 9.03 2.62 -21.71
CA GLY A 117 10.31 1.95 -21.79
C GLY A 117 10.59 1.27 -20.45
N TYR A 118 10.57 -0.06 -20.42
CA TYR A 118 10.91 -0.87 -19.24
C TYR A 118 12.43 -0.80 -18.93
N HIS A 119 12.93 0.40 -18.62
CA HIS A 119 14.29 0.63 -18.17
C HIS A 119 14.35 0.34 -16.68
N LEU A 120 14.86 -0.84 -16.31
CA LEU A 120 15.21 -1.16 -14.94
C LEU A 120 16.21 -0.09 -14.46
N ARG A 121 15.74 0.85 -13.64
CA ARG A 121 16.63 1.83 -13.03
C ARG A 121 17.34 1.18 -11.85
N PRO A 122 18.67 1.35 -11.72
CA PRO A 122 19.39 0.89 -10.53
C PRO A 122 18.73 1.44 -9.27
N LEU A 123 18.54 0.58 -8.27
CA LEU A 123 18.11 1.02 -6.95
C LEU A 123 19.27 1.79 -6.30
N PRO A 124 19.04 3.00 -5.77
CA PRO A 124 20.05 3.64 -4.94
C PRO A 124 20.37 2.72 -3.75
N LYS A 125 21.66 2.59 -3.40
CA LYS A 125 22.08 1.87 -2.19
C LYS A 125 21.40 2.56 -1.00
N SER A 126 20.50 1.84 -0.33
CA SER A 126 19.95 2.30 0.94
C SER A 126 20.96 2.01 2.05
N GLU A 127 21.25 3.00 2.88
CA GLU A 127 22.05 2.84 4.11
C GLU A 127 21.24 2.19 5.25
N ARG A 128 19.93 1.97 5.06
CA ARG A 128 19.03 1.36 6.05
C ARG A 128 19.12 -0.17 6.05
N SER A 129 18.60 -0.78 7.12
CA SER A 129 18.44 -2.23 7.21
C SER A 129 17.75 -2.79 5.98
N CYS A 130 18.19 -3.98 5.55
CA CYS A 130 17.64 -4.68 4.38
C CYS A 130 16.12 -4.87 4.46
N ILE A 131 15.59 -4.97 5.68
CA ILE A 131 14.16 -5.09 5.96
C ILE A 131 13.68 -3.77 6.53
N ASP A 132 12.74 -3.13 5.84
CA ASP A 132 12.05 -1.94 6.32
C ASP A 132 10.66 -2.36 6.80
N ALA A 133 10.36 -2.04 8.06
CA ALA A 133 9.02 -2.12 8.58
C ALA A 133 8.13 -1.02 8.00
N LEU A 134 6.82 -1.16 8.20
CA LEU A 134 5.90 -0.14 7.74
C LEU A 134 6.12 1.15 8.57
N PRO A 135 6.04 2.34 7.93
CA PRO A 135 6.13 3.60 8.67
C PRO A 135 4.95 3.72 9.63
N ALA A 136 5.15 4.49 10.71
CA ALA A 136 4.06 4.90 11.59
C ALA A 136 2.94 5.58 10.78
N ILE A 137 1.70 5.39 11.21
CA ILE A 137 0.55 6.08 10.61
C ILE A 137 0.70 7.55 10.99
N PRO A 138 0.80 8.49 10.03
CA PRO A 138 0.99 9.88 10.36
C PRO A 138 -0.26 10.42 11.06
N ASP A 139 -0.12 10.88 12.30
CA ASP A 139 -1.20 11.56 13.02
C ASP A 139 -1.54 12.92 12.39
N ARG A 140 -0.61 13.50 11.60
CA ARG A 140 -0.73 14.81 10.96
C ARG A 140 -0.27 14.76 9.50
N LEU A 141 -1.22 14.55 8.59
CA LEU A 141 -0.96 14.47 7.14
C LEU A 141 -0.60 15.81 6.47
N ALA A 142 -0.88 16.94 7.12
CA ALA A 142 -0.64 18.29 6.61
C ALA A 142 0.82 18.77 6.81
N ASP A 143 1.58 18.15 7.71
CA ASP A 143 2.94 18.62 8.00
C ASP A 143 3.94 18.16 6.92
N VAL A 144 4.09 18.99 5.89
CA VAL A 144 5.01 18.76 4.75
C VAL A 144 6.47 18.72 5.22
N SER A 145 6.80 19.40 6.33
CA SER A 145 8.17 19.50 6.85
C SER A 145 8.73 18.17 7.36
N ALA A 146 7.86 17.26 7.83
CA ALA A 146 8.20 15.88 8.19
C ALA A 146 8.13 14.91 6.99
N SER A 147 7.45 15.31 5.90
CA SER A 147 7.09 14.43 4.78
C SER A 147 8.25 14.13 3.83
N ASP A 148 9.28 14.98 3.80
CA ASP A 148 10.42 14.86 2.88
C ASP A 148 11.31 13.64 3.15
N ARG A 149 11.29 13.07 4.36
CA ARG A 149 12.18 11.95 4.72
C ARG A 149 11.57 10.55 4.55
N ILE A 150 10.26 10.44 4.31
CA ILE A 150 9.55 9.14 4.38
C ILE A 150 8.83 8.76 3.09
N ARG A 151 8.45 9.73 2.24
CA ARG A 151 7.77 9.43 0.98
C ARG A 151 8.75 9.15 -0.14
N SER A 152 9.42 7.99 -0.10
CA SER A 152 9.86 7.40 -1.37
C SER A 152 8.58 6.99 -2.10
N VAL A 153 8.12 7.82 -3.05
CA VAL A 153 7.10 7.41 -4.01
C VAL A 153 7.66 6.17 -4.69
N GLU A 154 7.25 5.00 -4.23
CA GLU A 154 7.69 3.73 -4.79
C GLU A 154 7.10 3.62 -6.19
N ARG A 155 7.89 4.06 -7.17
CA ARG A 155 7.55 4.03 -8.58
C ARG A 155 7.29 2.60 -9.03
N ASN A 156 6.40 2.46 -10.01
CA ASN A 156 6.10 1.14 -10.59
C ASN A 156 7.22 0.65 -11.51
N ASP A 157 8.20 1.46 -11.91
CA ASP A 157 9.35 1.06 -12.76
C ASP A 157 10.47 0.36 -11.97
N ARG A 158 10.30 0.17 -10.67
CA ARG A 158 11.27 -0.47 -9.77
C ARG A 158 10.62 -1.65 -9.01
N PRO A 159 11.39 -2.70 -8.71
CA PRO A 159 10.91 -3.74 -7.82
C PRO A 159 10.54 -3.13 -6.47
N SER A 160 9.41 -3.56 -5.92
CA SER A 160 8.94 -3.08 -4.62
C SER A 160 9.92 -3.40 -3.51
N ARG A 161 9.89 -2.66 -2.40
CA ARG A 161 10.72 -3.00 -1.22
C ARG A 161 10.46 -4.43 -0.75
N LEU A 162 9.19 -4.86 -0.72
CA LEU A 162 8.82 -6.24 -0.39
C LEU A 162 9.37 -7.25 -1.40
N GLY A 163 9.34 -6.93 -2.69
CA GLY A 163 9.96 -7.76 -3.72
C GLY A 163 11.47 -7.89 -3.52
N SER A 164 12.14 -6.79 -3.18
CA SER A 164 13.58 -6.80 -2.88
C SER A 164 13.91 -7.66 -1.66
N ILE A 165 13.08 -7.62 -0.61
CA ILE A 165 13.21 -8.50 0.57
C ILE A 165 13.04 -9.97 0.15
N LEU A 166 11.95 -10.29 -0.55
CA LEU A 166 11.66 -11.65 -0.98
C LEU A 166 12.78 -12.22 -1.86
N TRP A 167 13.29 -11.43 -2.81
CA TRP A 167 14.39 -11.84 -3.69
C TRP A 167 15.69 -12.11 -2.93
N ARG A 168 16.02 -11.30 -1.92
CA ARG A 168 17.20 -11.56 -1.07
C ARG A 168 17.03 -12.83 -0.23
N VAL A 169 15.82 -13.10 0.26
CA VAL A 169 15.53 -14.36 0.99
C VAL A 169 15.62 -15.56 0.04
N LEU A 170 15.09 -15.45 -1.19
CA LEU A 170 15.17 -16.49 -2.22
C LEU A 170 16.62 -16.79 -2.62
N ASP A 171 17.40 -15.75 -2.87
CA ASP A 171 18.83 -15.83 -3.20
C ASP A 171 19.60 -16.50 -2.08
N LYS A 172 19.38 -16.05 -0.84
CA LYS A 172 20.04 -16.63 0.33
C LYS A 172 19.62 -18.07 0.61
N ALA A 173 18.38 -18.44 0.30
CA ALA A 173 17.89 -19.81 0.40
C ALA A 173 18.36 -20.70 -0.77
N GLY A 174 19.05 -20.13 -1.77
CA GLY A 174 19.48 -20.84 -2.98
C GLY A 174 18.31 -21.34 -3.83
N THR A 175 17.13 -20.73 -3.70
CA THR A 175 15.93 -21.14 -4.45
C THR A 175 16.00 -20.71 -5.91
N ASN A 176 16.87 -19.75 -6.23
CA ASN A 176 17.20 -19.33 -7.59
C ASN A 176 18.28 -20.21 -8.26
N VAL A 177 18.78 -21.25 -7.59
CA VAL A 177 19.80 -22.15 -8.14
C VAL A 177 19.17 -23.49 -8.47
N ILE A 178 19.15 -23.86 -9.75
CA ILE A 178 18.66 -25.16 -10.22
C ILE A 178 19.82 -26.16 -10.09
N PRO A 179 19.73 -27.15 -9.18
CA PRO A 179 20.78 -28.16 -9.05
C PRO A 179 20.78 -29.11 -10.26
N PRO A 180 21.89 -29.80 -10.54
CA PRO A 180 21.94 -30.82 -11.59
C PRO A 180 20.90 -31.92 -11.33
N LEU A 181 20.37 -32.53 -12.41
CA LEU A 181 19.37 -33.61 -12.29
C LEU A 181 19.83 -34.80 -11.43
N GLN A 182 21.15 -35.01 -11.36
CA GLN A 182 21.79 -36.12 -10.64
C GLN A 182 21.74 -35.97 -9.10
N ASP A 183 21.43 -34.77 -8.60
CA ASP A 183 21.51 -34.44 -7.17
C ASP A 183 20.28 -34.91 -6.36
N GLU A 184 19.35 -35.70 -6.95
CA GLU A 184 18.10 -36.25 -6.37
C GLU A 184 17.60 -35.48 -5.12
N ARG A 185 17.28 -34.20 -5.30
CA ARG A 185 16.76 -33.39 -4.20
C ARG A 185 15.26 -33.55 -4.10
N ASP A 186 14.79 -33.83 -2.88
CA ASP A 186 13.39 -33.64 -2.54
C ASP A 186 13.07 -32.14 -2.55
N PHE A 187 12.15 -31.77 -3.44
CA PHE A 187 11.66 -30.40 -3.56
C PHE A 187 10.29 -30.22 -2.87
N SER A 188 10.04 -30.89 -1.75
CA SER A 188 8.74 -30.70 -1.09
C SER A 188 8.49 -29.23 -0.73
N LEU A 189 7.26 -28.74 -0.92
CA LEU A 189 6.87 -27.36 -0.57
C LEU A 189 7.26 -27.03 0.88
N ARG A 190 7.10 -28.01 1.78
CA ARG A 190 7.45 -27.90 3.19
C ARG A 190 8.93 -27.59 3.37
N ASP A 191 9.81 -28.33 2.70
CA ASP A 191 11.25 -28.16 2.84
C ASP A 191 11.72 -26.84 2.22
N GLN A 192 11.11 -26.43 1.12
CA GLN A 192 11.42 -25.14 0.51
C GLN A 192 10.99 -23.97 1.40
N LEU A 193 9.79 -24.01 1.97
CA LEU A 193 9.36 -23.02 2.95
C LEU A 193 10.25 -23.04 4.20
N ALA A 194 10.71 -24.21 4.64
CA ALA A 194 11.64 -24.33 5.76
C ALA A 194 13.01 -23.69 5.44
N ARG A 195 13.53 -23.87 4.22
CA ARG A 195 14.76 -23.21 3.75
C ARG A 195 14.61 -21.70 3.71
N LEU A 196 13.49 -21.18 3.18
CA LEU A 196 13.19 -19.75 3.18
C LEU A 196 13.14 -19.18 4.60
N ARG A 197 12.52 -19.90 5.54
CA ARG A 197 12.51 -19.52 6.97
C ARG A 197 13.91 -19.55 7.59
N SER A 198 14.73 -20.54 7.24
CA SER A 198 16.12 -20.59 7.70
C SER A 198 16.92 -19.39 7.21
N ALA A 199 16.84 -19.08 5.91
CA ALA A 199 17.47 -17.90 5.32
C ALA A 199 16.98 -16.60 5.97
N ALA A 200 15.67 -16.49 6.26
CA ALA A 200 15.08 -15.34 6.93
C ALA A 200 15.64 -15.07 8.34
N ARG A 201 16.37 -16.00 8.97
CA ARG A 201 17.04 -15.76 10.27
C ARG A 201 18.22 -14.80 10.16
N GLU A 202 18.84 -14.71 8.99
CA GLU A 202 20.00 -13.84 8.76
C GLU A 202 19.63 -12.38 8.52
N PHE A 203 18.35 -12.12 8.24
CA PHE A 203 17.83 -10.78 8.03
C PHE A 203 17.27 -10.22 9.34
N ARG A 204 17.79 -9.08 9.77
CA ARG A 204 17.30 -8.34 10.93
C ARG A 204 16.22 -7.35 10.52
N VAL A 205 15.10 -7.35 11.26
CA VAL A 205 14.04 -6.34 11.15
C VAL A 205 14.28 -5.24 12.17
N LEU A 206 14.56 -5.65 13.40
CA LEU A 206 14.99 -4.80 14.51
C LEU A 206 16.33 -5.32 15.05
N ARG A 207 16.93 -4.58 15.98
CA ARG A 207 18.16 -5.01 16.66
C ARG A 207 18.01 -6.40 17.29
N THR A 208 16.88 -6.65 17.95
CA THR A 208 16.57 -7.90 18.67
C THR A 208 15.86 -8.93 17.79
N TRP A 209 15.06 -8.48 16.81
CA TRP A 209 14.18 -9.36 16.02
C TRP A 209 14.69 -9.65 14.61
N THR A 210 14.69 -10.94 14.25
CA THR A 210 14.96 -11.42 12.88
C THR A 210 13.67 -11.49 12.06
N LEU A 211 13.79 -11.49 10.73
CA LEU A 211 12.65 -11.65 9.83
C LEU A 211 11.94 -12.98 10.10
N ASN A 212 12.68 -14.09 10.28
CA ASN A 212 12.08 -15.38 10.61
C ASN A 212 11.26 -15.37 11.93
N ALA A 213 11.66 -14.57 12.93
CA ALA A 213 10.91 -14.48 14.18
C ALA A 213 9.57 -13.76 14.00
N LEU A 214 9.53 -12.77 13.10
CA LEU A 214 8.35 -11.96 12.80
C LEU A 214 7.60 -12.41 11.54
N MET A 215 7.99 -13.55 10.96
CA MET A 215 7.42 -14.09 9.72
C MET A 215 6.70 -15.42 9.97
N SER A 216 5.48 -15.56 9.44
CA SER A 216 4.81 -16.86 9.32
C SER A 216 4.82 -17.37 7.88
N THR A 217 4.80 -18.69 7.69
CA THR A 217 4.58 -19.34 6.39
C THR A 217 3.24 -20.06 6.32
N TRP A 218 2.37 -19.84 7.31
CA TRP A 218 1.10 -20.53 7.44
C TRP A 218 -0.06 -19.53 7.45
N ALA A 219 -0.98 -19.66 6.50
CA ALA A 219 -2.04 -18.67 6.31
C ALA A 219 -3.04 -18.64 7.48
N ALA A 220 -3.20 -19.74 8.24
CA ALA A 220 -4.12 -19.76 9.38
C ALA A 220 -3.67 -18.82 10.51
N ASP A 221 -2.35 -18.64 10.69
CA ASP A 221 -1.79 -17.76 11.71
C ASP A 221 -2.26 -16.30 11.53
N TYR A 222 -2.61 -15.89 10.30
CA TYR A 222 -3.14 -14.55 10.02
C TYR A 222 -4.43 -14.25 10.79
N ARG A 223 -5.27 -15.27 11.03
CA ARG A 223 -6.61 -15.10 11.62
C ARG A 223 -6.72 -15.61 13.04
N ASP A 224 -5.64 -16.19 13.56
CA ASP A 224 -5.57 -16.77 14.88
C ASP A 224 -4.75 -15.84 15.81
N PRO A 225 -5.41 -15.07 16.68
CA PRO A 225 -4.73 -14.20 17.66
C PRO A 225 -3.82 -14.97 18.63
N ASP A 226 -4.14 -16.24 18.89
CA ASP A 226 -3.38 -17.11 19.80
C ASP A 226 -2.22 -17.83 19.10
N SER A 227 -2.09 -17.65 17.79
CA SER A 227 -0.99 -18.21 17.01
C SER A 227 0.36 -17.75 17.58
N ARG A 228 1.36 -18.62 17.49
CA ARG A 228 2.72 -18.30 17.96
C ARG A 228 3.26 -17.04 17.29
N TRP A 229 2.95 -16.85 16.01
CA TRP A 229 3.42 -15.70 15.23
C TRP A 229 2.81 -14.38 15.74
N GLN A 230 1.49 -14.31 15.95
CA GLN A 230 0.87 -13.10 16.51
C GLN A 230 1.33 -12.83 17.94
N ARG A 231 1.53 -13.87 18.77
CA ARG A 231 2.12 -13.71 20.11
C ARG A 231 3.54 -13.16 20.09
N LEU A 232 4.39 -13.61 19.15
CA LEU A 232 5.74 -13.03 18.98
C LEU A 232 5.68 -11.57 18.55
N LEU A 233 4.74 -11.20 17.68
CA LEU A 233 4.50 -9.81 17.33
C LEU A 233 4.07 -8.99 18.55
N ALA A 234 3.14 -9.49 19.37
CA ALA A 234 2.77 -8.88 20.65
C ALA A 234 3.96 -8.69 21.59
N THR A 235 4.80 -9.71 21.75
CA THR A 235 6.02 -9.63 22.58
C THR A 235 7.03 -8.63 22.02
N SER A 236 7.09 -8.43 20.70
CA SER A 236 8.02 -7.49 20.08
C SER A 236 7.64 -6.02 20.27
N ARG A 237 6.40 -5.72 20.69
CA ARG A 237 5.85 -4.35 20.80
C ARG A 237 6.80 -3.31 21.43
N PRO A 238 7.41 -3.54 22.61
CA PRO A 238 8.27 -2.53 23.25
C PRO A 238 9.58 -2.24 22.49
N ASP A 239 9.99 -3.12 21.57
CA ASP A 239 11.23 -2.95 20.81
C ASP A 239 11.04 -2.09 19.54
N TRP A 240 9.80 -1.77 19.17
CA TRP A 240 9.50 -0.94 18.00
C TRP A 240 9.67 0.55 18.31
N PRO A 241 10.50 1.29 17.56
CA PRO A 241 10.58 2.74 17.67
C PRO A 241 9.26 3.42 17.29
N GLU A 242 8.91 4.55 17.90
CA GLU A 242 7.69 5.33 17.62
C GLU A 242 7.53 5.74 16.14
N THR A 243 8.65 5.82 15.40
CA THR A 243 8.66 6.19 13.98
C THR A 243 8.20 5.08 13.03
N VAL A 244 8.07 3.84 13.52
CA VAL A 244 7.69 2.66 12.74
C VAL A 244 6.60 1.87 13.45
N ARG A 245 5.62 1.37 12.72
CA ARG A 245 4.59 0.52 13.31
C ARG A 245 5.08 -0.92 13.42
N ARG A 246 4.59 -1.61 14.44
CA ARG A 246 4.78 -3.05 14.57
C ARG A 246 4.32 -3.75 13.30
N THR A 247 5.27 -4.44 12.66
CA THR A 247 5.05 -5.07 11.35
C THR A 247 5.37 -6.56 11.43
N GLY A 248 4.37 -7.37 11.12
CA GLY A 248 4.51 -8.79 10.85
C GLY A 248 4.71 -9.06 9.37
N PHE A 249 5.32 -10.19 9.05
CA PHE A 249 5.51 -10.66 7.68
C PHE A 249 4.83 -12.01 7.49
N MET A 250 4.34 -12.31 6.29
CA MET A 250 4.03 -13.70 5.92
C MET A 250 4.56 -14.04 4.54
N GLY A 251 5.26 -15.16 4.45
CA GLY A 251 5.74 -15.78 3.22
C GLY A 251 4.84 -16.93 2.83
N LEU A 252 3.88 -16.71 1.94
CA LEU A 252 2.84 -17.70 1.62
C LEU A 252 2.94 -18.17 0.16
N PHE A 253 2.84 -19.48 -0.04
CA PHE A 253 2.53 -20.04 -1.35
C PHE A 253 1.06 -19.81 -1.68
N ALA A 254 0.78 -19.16 -2.81
CA ALA A 254 -0.54 -18.77 -3.25
C ALA A 254 -0.83 -19.33 -4.64
N THR A 255 -2.03 -19.90 -4.80
CA THR A 255 -2.47 -20.45 -6.09
C THR A 255 -2.87 -19.35 -7.05
N SER A 256 -3.37 -18.23 -6.54
CA SER A 256 -3.77 -17.08 -7.33
C SER A 256 -3.72 -15.79 -6.52
N VAL A 257 -3.57 -14.68 -7.22
CA VAL A 257 -3.57 -13.33 -6.66
C VAL A 257 -4.39 -12.40 -7.55
N SER A 258 -4.96 -11.36 -6.95
CA SER A 258 -5.59 -10.24 -7.65
C SER A 258 -4.98 -8.92 -7.16
N THR A 259 -5.48 -7.78 -7.65
CA THR A 259 -4.97 -6.45 -7.27
C THR A 259 -4.95 -6.20 -5.77
N GLN A 260 -5.89 -6.77 -5.01
CA GLN A 260 -6.05 -6.52 -3.56
C GLN A 260 -6.34 -7.79 -2.76
N THR A 261 -6.11 -8.97 -3.32
CA THR A 261 -6.43 -10.22 -2.63
C THR A 261 -5.43 -11.30 -2.97
N ILE A 262 -5.06 -12.11 -1.98
CA ILE A 262 -4.23 -13.30 -2.14
C ILE A 262 -5.05 -14.53 -1.75
N ILE A 263 -4.92 -15.61 -2.52
CA ILE A 263 -5.54 -16.91 -2.24
C ILE A 263 -4.42 -17.91 -1.90
N PRO A 264 -4.14 -18.14 -0.61
CA PRO A 264 -3.11 -19.09 -0.18
C PRO A 264 -3.46 -20.52 -0.57
N ALA A 265 -2.48 -21.36 -0.90
CA ALA A 265 -2.74 -22.78 -1.16
C ALA A 265 -3.15 -23.55 0.11
N SER A 266 -2.72 -23.08 1.28
CA SER A 266 -3.01 -23.69 2.58
C SER A 266 -4.41 -23.41 3.11
N SER A 267 -5.18 -22.55 2.45
CA SER A 267 -6.52 -22.16 2.92
C SER A 267 -7.39 -21.68 1.77
N ALA A 268 -8.65 -22.15 1.73
CA ALA A 268 -9.64 -21.63 0.79
C ALA A 268 -10.05 -20.17 1.09
N ARG A 269 -9.67 -19.63 2.25
CA ARG A 269 -10.01 -18.25 2.65
C ARG A 269 -9.00 -17.28 2.08
N LYS A 270 -9.52 -16.28 1.37
CA LYS A 270 -8.75 -15.18 0.81
C LYS A 270 -8.17 -14.28 1.90
N ILE A 271 -7.06 -13.61 1.62
CA ILE A 271 -6.46 -12.56 2.45
C ILE A 271 -6.58 -11.25 1.67
N ASP A 272 -7.34 -10.29 2.23
CA ASP A 272 -7.52 -8.97 1.63
C ASP A 272 -6.33 -8.05 1.97
N ILE A 273 -5.85 -7.32 0.97
CA ILE A 273 -4.69 -6.43 1.04
C ILE A 273 -5.19 -5.00 0.89
N LEU A 274 -4.93 -4.16 1.89
CA LEU A 274 -5.45 -2.79 1.91
C LEU A 274 -4.98 -1.94 0.73
N ALA A 275 -3.68 -1.99 0.42
CA ALA A 275 -3.11 -1.18 -0.64
C ALA A 275 -3.24 -1.89 -2.00
N LYS A 276 -2.20 -2.62 -2.39
CA LYS A 276 -2.16 -3.41 -3.62
C LYS A 276 -1.19 -4.57 -3.50
N VAL A 277 -1.47 -5.64 -4.23
CA VAL A 277 -0.52 -6.71 -4.54
C VAL A 277 0.33 -6.26 -5.73
N ARG A 278 1.64 -6.15 -5.53
CA ARG A 278 2.59 -5.88 -6.61
C ARG A 278 3.12 -7.20 -7.18
N GLN A 279 3.46 -7.18 -8.46
CA GLN A 279 4.03 -8.31 -9.19
C GLN A 279 5.22 -7.82 -10.03
N PRO A 280 6.09 -8.71 -10.56
CA PRO A 280 7.11 -8.34 -11.54
C PRO A 280 6.54 -7.56 -12.74
N LEU A 281 7.36 -6.73 -13.36
CA LEU A 281 6.91 -5.84 -14.45
C LEU A 281 6.82 -6.53 -15.81
N ARG A 282 7.48 -7.68 -15.96
CA ARG A 282 7.54 -8.48 -17.19
C ARG A 282 6.64 -9.72 -17.07
N GLY A 283 6.18 -10.24 -18.21
CA GLY A 283 5.26 -11.37 -18.31
C GLY A 283 3.79 -10.94 -18.44
N ASP A 284 2.96 -11.78 -19.06
CA ASP A 284 1.52 -11.53 -19.14
C ASP A 284 0.85 -11.76 -17.77
N PRO A 285 0.19 -10.77 -17.14
CA PRO A 285 -0.48 -10.95 -15.85
C PRO A 285 -1.52 -12.08 -15.85
N THR A 286 -2.16 -12.39 -16.98
CA THR A 286 -3.18 -13.44 -17.07
C THR A 286 -2.62 -14.86 -17.12
N SER A 287 -1.35 -15.04 -17.49
CA SER A 287 -0.68 -16.35 -17.56
C SER A 287 0.25 -16.63 -16.36
N ARG A 288 0.29 -15.75 -15.36
CA ARG A 288 1.15 -15.96 -14.18
C ARG A 288 0.48 -16.84 -13.14
N GLY A 289 1.25 -17.78 -12.60
CA GLY A 289 0.90 -18.52 -11.40
C GLY A 289 1.40 -19.96 -11.45
N PRO A 290 1.68 -20.59 -10.29
CA PRO A 290 1.42 -20.12 -8.93
C PRO A 290 2.42 -19.07 -8.42
N PHE A 291 2.21 -18.56 -7.20
CA PHE A 291 2.97 -17.45 -6.64
C PHE A 291 3.58 -17.78 -5.28
N LEU A 292 4.79 -17.30 -5.04
CA LEU A 292 5.33 -17.09 -3.71
C LEU A 292 5.10 -15.62 -3.33
N THR A 293 4.35 -15.39 -2.27
CA THR A 293 3.98 -14.05 -1.82
C THR A 293 4.71 -13.67 -0.54
N LEU A 294 5.10 -12.42 -0.42
CA LEU A 294 5.53 -11.80 0.82
C LEU A 294 4.62 -10.62 1.12
N LEU A 295 4.00 -10.63 2.30
CA LEU A 295 3.05 -9.61 2.72
C LEU A 295 3.37 -9.08 4.11
N ASN A 296 3.10 -7.78 4.30
CA ASN A 296 3.25 -7.09 5.56
C ASN A 296 1.91 -6.96 6.25
N VAL A 297 1.91 -7.19 7.56
CA VAL A 297 0.74 -7.18 8.41
C VAL A 297 0.94 -6.17 9.54
N ASP A 298 -0.08 -5.37 9.82
CA ASP A 298 -0.17 -4.51 10.99
C ASP A 298 -1.41 -4.87 11.84
N PHE A 299 -1.65 -4.11 12.90
CA PHE A 299 -2.75 -4.34 13.85
C PHE A 299 -3.66 -3.10 13.97
N GLY A 300 -3.79 -2.33 12.88
CA GLY A 300 -4.56 -1.09 12.86
C GLY A 300 -3.91 0.06 13.64
N ASP A 301 -4.67 1.11 13.89
CA ASP A 301 -4.18 2.38 14.45
C ASP A 301 -3.79 2.26 15.93
N ASP A 302 -4.58 1.52 16.70
CA ASP A 302 -4.35 1.34 18.14
C ASP A 302 -3.24 0.31 18.44
N ASP A 303 -2.65 -0.30 17.40
CA ASP A 303 -1.72 -1.43 17.49
C ASP A 303 -2.24 -2.59 18.37
N ASP A 304 -3.56 -2.72 18.49
CA ASP A 304 -4.26 -3.76 19.26
C ASP A 304 -5.47 -4.34 18.51
N GLY A 305 -5.68 -3.91 17.26
CA GLY A 305 -6.72 -4.43 16.39
C GLY A 305 -6.38 -5.81 15.82
N PRO A 306 -7.30 -6.42 15.05
CA PRO A 306 -7.03 -7.67 14.36
C PRO A 306 -5.92 -7.49 13.31
N ALA A 307 -5.14 -8.56 13.10
CA ALA A 307 -4.12 -8.62 12.06
C ALA A 307 -4.69 -8.23 10.68
N ARG A 308 -4.03 -7.28 10.02
CA ARG A 308 -4.46 -6.67 8.76
C ARG A 308 -3.32 -6.59 7.76
N ALA A 309 -3.47 -7.23 6.61
CA ALA A 309 -2.47 -7.20 5.55
C ALA A 309 -2.50 -5.87 4.80
N VAL A 310 -1.39 -5.14 4.80
CA VAL A 310 -1.30 -3.76 4.28
C VAL A 310 -0.82 -3.76 2.83
N GLN A 311 0.29 -4.43 2.57
CA GLN A 311 0.94 -4.51 1.27
C GLN A 311 1.41 -5.93 1.00
N ALA A 312 1.46 -6.30 -0.28
CA ALA A 312 1.98 -7.59 -0.69
C ALA A 312 2.78 -7.48 -1.99
N TYR A 313 3.76 -8.36 -2.11
CA TYR A 313 4.44 -8.66 -3.36
C TYR A 313 4.26 -10.14 -3.70
N ALA A 314 3.92 -10.43 -4.95
CA ALA A 314 3.70 -11.78 -5.45
C ALA A 314 4.72 -12.07 -6.57
N GLN A 315 5.65 -12.97 -6.27
CA GLN A 315 6.63 -13.52 -7.21
C GLN A 315 6.02 -14.76 -7.88
N PRO A 316 5.82 -14.77 -9.21
CA PRO A 316 5.51 -16.00 -9.93
C PRO A 316 6.61 -17.04 -9.69
N VAL A 317 6.20 -18.28 -9.48
CA VAL A 317 7.09 -19.43 -9.30
C VAL A 317 6.64 -20.58 -10.20
N TYR A 318 7.56 -21.47 -10.54
CA TYR A 318 7.28 -22.57 -11.47
C TYR A 318 6.12 -23.46 -11.02
N ASN A 319 6.16 -24.00 -9.78
CA ASN A 319 5.00 -24.69 -9.19
C ASN A 319 5.09 -24.77 -7.64
N GLY A 320 4.18 -25.51 -7.00
CA GLY A 320 4.19 -25.71 -5.54
C GLY A 320 5.32 -26.61 -5.04
N ASP A 321 5.79 -27.51 -5.89
CA ASP A 321 6.91 -28.39 -5.60
C ASP A 321 8.24 -27.77 -6.01
N THR A 322 8.29 -26.59 -6.62
CA THR A 322 9.54 -25.91 -7.00
C THR A 322 9.24 -24.42 -7.03
N LEU A 323 9.62 -23.73 -5.96
CA LEU A 323 9.43 -22.29 -5.76
C LEU A 323 10.44 -21.46 -6.57
N PHE A 324 10.94 -22.01 -7.69
CA PHE A 324 11.87 -21.32 -8.58
C PHE A 324 11.20 -20.07 -9.13
N PRO A 325 11.78 -18.88 -8.94
CA PRO A 325 11.18 -17.64 -9.40
C PRO A 325 11.20 -17.61 -10.94
N VAL A 326 10.02 -17.41 -11.55
CA VAL A 326 9.87 -17.25 -13.01
C VAL A 326 9.42 -15.82 -13.33
N GLU A 327 9.78 -15.32 -14.50
CA GLU A 327 9.52 -13.93 -14.88
C GLU A 327 8.28 -13.81 -15.78
N SER A 328 8.04 -14.74 -16.70
CA SER A 328 7.10 -14.52 -17.80
C SER A 328 5.93 -15.51 -17.91
N GLY A 329 5.95 -16.62 -17.16
CA GLY A 329 4.93 -17.66 -17.25
C GLY A 329 4.94 -18.42 -18.58
N PHE A 330 5.99 -18.19 -19.39
CA PHE A 330 6.30 -18.97 -20.60
C PHE A 330 7.26 -20.13 -20.30
N GLU A 331 7.93 -20.10 -19.14
CA GLU A 331 8.91 -21.09 -18.67
C GLU A 331 8.24 -22.33 -18.05
#